data_AF-A0A366H0E4-F1
#
_entry.id   AF-A0A366H0E4-F1
#
_cell.length_a   1.000
_cell.length_b   1.000
_cell.length_c   1.000
_cell.angle_alpha   90.00
_cell.angle_beta   90.00
_cell.angle_gamma   90.00
#
_symmetry.space_group_name_H-M   'P 1'
#
loop_
_entity.id
_entity.type
_entity.pdbx_description
1 polymer ?
#
loop_
_entity_poly.entity_id
_entity_poly.type
_entity_poly.pdbx_seq_one_letter_code
_entity_poly.pdbx_strand_id
1 'polypeptide(L)'
;MKQSDLNHLRRLVAWIRVEIGQTPEELEVTMKSIADKLGHPEIDDDAKRRLVEAHDKARQVPIYVRNAVKALDRYIGEHGEIVEAEDSSPIKQLEN
;
A
#
# COMPACT_ATOMS: atom_id res chain seq x y z
N MET A 1 13.38 18.46 -10.70
CA MET A 1 13.66 17.10 -10.17
C MET A 1 13.75 16.17 -11.37
N LYS A 2 14.69 15.21 -11.41
CA LYS A 2 14.83 14.34 -12.59
C LYS A 2 13.74 13.26 -12.57
N GLN A 3 13.44 12.67 -13.74
CA GLN A 3 12.47 11.57 -13.83
C GLN A 3 12.91 10.33 -13.01
N SER A 4 14.22 10.09 -12.91
CA SER A 4 14.80 9.07 -12.02
C SER A 4 14.40 9.29 -10.56
N ASP A 5 14.47 10.54 -10.09
CA ASP A 5 14.18 10.91 -8.70
C ASP A 5 12.68 10.71 -8.41
N LEU A 6 11.80 11.11 -9.35
CA LEU A 6 10.35 10.84 -9.27
C LEU A 6 10.06 9.34 -9.18
N ASN A 7 10.75 8.54 -9.97
CA ASN A 7 10.64 7.08 -9.96
C ASN A 7 11.15 6.45 -8.66
N HIS A 8 12.17 7.03 -8.00
CA HIS A 8 12.59 6.58 -6.66
C HIS A 8 11.56 6.96 -5.59
N LEU A 9 11.00 8.17 -5.66
CA LEU A 9 9.97 8.63 -4.73
C LEU A 9 8.67 7.81 -4.85
N ARG A 10 8.27 7.41 -6.07
CA ARG A 10 7.15 6.46 -6.30
C ARG A 10 7.35 5.15 -5.55
N ARG A 11 8.53 4.54 -5.71
CA ARG A 11 8.88 3.29 -5.04
C ARG A 11 8.90 3.45 -3.52
N LEU A 12 9.43 4.58 -3.04
CA LEU A 12 9.44 4.90 -1.61
C LEU A 12 8.01 5.02 -1.05
N VAL A 13 7.12 5.76 -1.72
CA VAL A 13 5.72 5.90 -1.31
C VAL A 13 5.01 4.54 -1.31
N ALA A 14 5.23 3.72 -2.34
CA ALA A 14 4.67 2.38 -2.42
C ALA A 14 5.14 1.51 -1.24
N TRP A 15 6.44 1.52 -0.93
CA TRP A 15 7.00 0.78 0.20
C TRP A 15 6.43 1.28 1.54
N ILE A 16 6.40 2.60 1.76
CA ILE A 16 5.83 3.18 2.99
C ILE A 16 4.38 2.75 3.18
N ARG A 17 3.57 2.76 2.12
CA ARG A 17 2.17 2.31 2.17
C ARG A 17 2.02 0.85 2.59
N VAL A 18 2.94 -0.02 2.16
CA VAL A 18 2.96 -1.43 2.60
C VAL A 18 3.30 -1.53 4.09
N GLU A 19 4.22 -0.71 4.59
CA GLU A 19 4.62 -0.71 6.00
C GLU A 19 3.54 -0.16 6.94
N ILE A 20 2.95 1.00 6.59
CA ILE A 20 1.97 1.71 7.43
C ILE A 20 0.53 1.21 7.23
N GLY A 21 0.27 0.50 6.14
CA GLY A 21 -1.04 -0.03 5.77
C GLY A 21 -2.12 1.03 5.58
N GLN A 22 -3.37 0.55 5.57
CA GLN A 22 -4.55 1.40 5.53
C GLN A 22 -4.67 2.24 6.80
N THR A 23 -5.43 3.34 6.73
CA THR A 23 -5.94 4.00 7.95
C THR A 23 -6.94 3.10 8.66
N PRO A 24 -7.15 3.28 9.98
CA PRO A 24 -8.20 2.58 10.71
C PRO A 24 -9.56 2.66 10.03
N GLU A 25 -9.94 3.85 9.56
CA GLU A 25 -11.22 4.11 8.90
C GLU A 25 -11.33 3.41 7.53
N GLU A 26 -10.26 3.42 6.73
CA GLU A 26 -10.20 2.69 5.45
C GLU A 26 -10.28 1.18 5.67
N LEU A 27 -9.62 0.66 6.72
CA LEU A 27 -9.64 -0.76 7.06
C LEU A 27 -11.06 -1.22 7.44
N GLU A 28 -11.79 -0.42 8.24
CA GLU A 28 -13.19 -0.71 8.56
C GLU A 28 -14.09 -0.77 7.32
N VAL A 29 -13.93 0.19 6.40
CA VAL A 29 -14.70 0.24 5.14
C VAL A 29 -14.36 -0.96 4.26
N THR A 30 -13.07 -1.27 4.10
CA THR A 30 -12.62 -2.44 3.36
C THR A 30 -13.20 -3.72 3.94
N MET A 31 -13.20 -3.85 5.28
CA MET A 31 -13.72 -5.03 5.95
C MET A 31 -15.23 -5.19 5.74
N LYS A 32 -16.02 -4.13 5.91
CA LYS A 32 -17.47 -4.14 5.62
C LYS A 32 -17.72 -4.59 4.18
N SER A 33 -16.99 -4.02 3.22
CA SER A 33 -17.13 -4.39 1.81
C SER A 33 -16.77 -5.85 1.52
N ILE A 34 -15.74 -6.39 2.18
CA ILE A 34 -15.34 -7.80 2.03
C ILE A 34 -16.40 -8.71 2.66
N ALA A 35 -16.88 -8.40 3.86
CA ALA A 35 -17.91 -9.17 4.55
C ALA A 35 -19.21 -9.26 3.73
N ASP A 36 -19.64 -8.15 3.13
CA ASP A 36 -20.81 -8.09 2.25
C ASP A 36 -20.63 -8.97 1.01
N LYS A 37 -19.43 -8.99 0.41
CA LYS A 37 -19.12 -9.76 -0.82
C LYS A 37 -18.96 -11.25 -0.58
N LEU A 38 -18.43 -11.64 0.59
CA LEU A 38 -18.18 -13.05 0.92
C LEU A 38 -19.43 -13.78 1.44
N GLY A 39 -20.54 -13.05 1.66
CA GLY A 39 -21.80 -13.65 2.10
C GLY A 39 -21.68 -14.28 3.48
N HIS A 40 -21.42 -13.46 4.51
CA HIS A 40 -21.31 -13.81 5.94
C HIS A 40 -20.93 -15.28 6.24
N PRO A 41 -19.72 -15.75 5.85
CA PRO A 41 -19.13 -16.88 6.54
C PRO A 41 -18.83 -16.44 7.97
N GLU A 42 -19.00 -17.32 8.95
CA GLU A 42 -18.54 -17.05 10.31
C GLU A 42 -17.06 -16.66 10.27
N ILE A 43 -16.78 -15.38 10.50
CA ILE A 43 -15.40 -14.91 10.61
C ILE A 43 -14.82 -15.59 11.84
N ASP A 44 -13.83 -16.45 11.62
CA ASP A 44 -13.14 -17.14 12.71
C ASP A 44 -12.46 -16.14 13.65
N ASP A 45 -12.21 -16.54 14.89
CA ASP A 45 -11.66 -15.64 15.91
C ASP A 45 -10.21 -15.21 15.60
N ASP A 46 -9.48 -16.00 14.80
CA ASP A 46 -8.15 -15.65 14.33
C ASP A 46 -8.17 -14.52 13.29
N ALA A 47 -9.18 -14.49 12.43
CA ALA A 47 -9.41 -13.43 11.47
C ALA A 47 -9.85 -12.14 12.18
N LYS A 48 -10.70 -12.24 13.21
CA LYS A 48 -11.03 -11.08 14.07
C LYS A 48 -9.79 -10.53 14.77
N ARG A 49 -8.95 -11.40 15.34
CA ARG A 49 -7.70 -10.99 16.01
C ARG A 49 -6.76 -10.24 15.06
N ARG A 50 -6.52 -10.81 13.87
CA ARG A 50 -5.68 -10.16 12.82
C ARG A 50 -6.22 -8.79 12.41
N LEU A 51 -7.54 -8.61 12.38
CA LEU A 51 -8.17 -7.33 12.07
C LEU A 51 -7.88 -6.29 13.16
N VAL A 52 -8.05 -6.66 14.43
CA VAL A 52 -7.76 -5.77 15.57
C VAL A 52 -6.28 -5.40 15.60
N GLU A 53 -5.38 -6.37 15.39
CA GLU A 53 -3.94 -6.13 15.31
C GLU A 53 -3.58 -5.15 14.17
N ALA A 54 -4.18 -5.33 12.98
CA ALA A 54 -3.97 -4.44 11.84
C ALA A 54 -4.49 -3.02 12.13
N HIS A 55 -5.66 -2.92 12.75
CA HIS A 55 -6.26 -1.65 13.16
C HIS A 55 -5.40 -0.91 14.20
N ASP A 56 -4.89 -1.62 15.21
CA ASP A 56 -4.06 -1.03 16.26
C ASP A 56 -2.68 -0.63 15.72
N LYS A 57 -2.08 -1.45 14.83
CA LYS A 57 -0.88 -1.08 14.09
C LYS A 57 -1.10 0.19 13.27
N ALA A 58 -2.26 0.32 12.62
CA ALA A 58 -2.61 1.51 11.87
C ALA A 58 -2.74 2.76 12.79
N ARG A 59 -3.31 2.61 13.99
CA ARG A 59 -3.43 3.72 14.96
C ARG A 59 -2.09 4.23 15.48
N GLN A 60 -1.05 3.40 15.52
CA GLN A 60 0.28 3.81 15.98
C GLN A 60 0.98 4.77 15.02
N VAL A 61 0.54 4.86 13.77
CA VAL A 61 1.14 5.76 12.77
C VAL A 61 0.59 7.18 12.97
N PRO A 62 1.44 8.17 13.32
CA PRO A 62 0.97 9.52 13.58
C PRO A 62 0.30 10.16 12.36
N ILE A 63 -0.74 10.96 12.60
CA ILE A 63 -1.51 11.61 11.53
C ILE A 63 -0.66 12.48 10.61
N TYR A 64 0.38 13.14 11.14
CA TYR A 64 1.28 13.97 10.33
C TYR A 64 2.09 13.15 9.32
N VAL A 65 2.48 11.91 9.68
CA VAL A 65 3.17 10.98 8.76
C VAL A 65 2.24 10.60 7.62
N ARG A 66 1.00 10.24 7.95
CA ARG A 66 -0.03 9.89 6.95
C ARG A 66 -0.30 11.05 6.00
N ASN A 67 -0.40 12.27 6.52
CA ASN A 67 -0.60 13.47 5.73
C ASN A 67 0.60 13.76 4.82
N ALA A 68 1.83 13.59 5.32
CA ALA A 68 3.05 13.76 4.52
C ALA A 68 3.12 12.77 3.36
N VAL A 69 2.80 11.49 3.60
CA VAL A 69 2.75 10.46 2.55
C VAL A 69 1.68 10.78 1.51
N LYS A 70 0.48 11.20 1.93
CA LYS A 70 -0.59 11.63 1.00
C LYS A 70 -0.18 12.86 0.17
N ALA A 71 0.50 13.82 0.77
CA ALA A 71 0.98 15.01 0.06
C ALA A 71 2.07 14.65 -0.97
N LEU A 72 3.00 13.76 -0.59
CA LEU A 72 4.04 13.27 -1.49
C LEU A 72 3.46 12.46 -2.66
N ASP A 73 2.50 11.58 -2.40
CA ASP A 73 1.78 10.79 -3.41
C ASP A 73 1.09 11.70 -4.45
N ARG A 74 0.38 12.73 -3.97
CA ARG A 74 -0.26 13.73 -4.84
C ARG A 74 0.77 14.47 -5.71
N TYR A 75 1.83 14.99 -5.09
CA TYR A 75 2.88 15.70 -5.81
C TYR A 75 3.49 14.84 -6.92
N ILE A 76 3.80 13.57 -6.62
CA ILE A 76 4.31 12.61 -7.60
C ILE A 76 3.31 12.37 -8.75
N GLY A 77 2.03 12.22 -8.44
CA GLY A 77 0.96 12.00 -9.43
C GLY A 77 0.76 13.19 -10.36
N GLU A 78 0.90 14.41 -9.84
CA GLU A 78 0.81 15.64 -10.61
C GLU A 78 2.07 15.91 -11.47
N HIS A 79 3.22 15.33 -11.11
CA HIS A 79 4.54 15.74 -11.65
C HIS A 79 5.26 14.66 -12.45
N GLY A 80 4.66 13.51 -12.76
CA GLY A 80 5.37 12.52 -13.56
C GLY A 80 4.50 11.75 -14.55
N GLU A 81 4.98 11.69 -15.80
CA GLU A 81 4.61 10.62 -16.72
C GLU A 81 4.97 9.26 -16.09
N ILE A 82 4.10 8.27 -16.28
CA ILE A 82 4.41 6.88 -15.96
C ILE A 82 5.32 6.38 -17.08
N VAL A 83 6.60 6.21 -16.78
CA VAL A 83 7.53 5.55 -17.69
C VAL A 83 7.63 4.12 -17.19
N GLU A 84 7.02 3.19 -17.93
CA GLU A 84 7.23 1.76 -17.72
C GLU A 84 8.73 1.49 -17.84
N ALA A 85 9.30 0.74 -16.89
CA ALA A 85 10.69 0.33 -17.03
C ALA A 85 10.76 -0.64 -18.22
N GLU A 86 11.54 -0.29 -19.25
CA GLU A 86 11.90 -1.26 -20.29
C GLU A 86 12.50 -2.50 -19.61
N ASP A 87 11.97 -3.66 -20.02
CA ASP A 87 12.27 -5.01 -19.59
C ASP A 87 13.52 -5.16 -18.72
N SER A 88 13.33 -5.62 -17.48
CA SER A 88 14.37 -6.39 -16.80
C SER A 88 14.67 -7.61 -17.66
N SER A 89 15.74 -7.53 -18.46
CA SER A 89 16.15 -8.56 -19.41
C SER A 89 16.02 -9.98 -18.84
N PRO A 90 15.53 -10.95 -19.62
CA PRO A 90 15.27 -12.30 -19.15
C PRO A 90 16.53 -12.93 -18.56
N ILE A 91 16.36 -13.53 -17.37
CA ILE A 91 17.33 -14.41 -16.74
C ILE A 91 17.73 -15.44 -17.79
N LYS A 92 18.98 -15.39 -18.26
CA LYS A 92 19.55 -16.43 -19.13
C LYS A 92 19.34 -17.76 -18.43
N GLN A 93 18.53 -18.62 -19.05
CA GLN A 93 18.42 -20.01 -18.65
C GLN A 93 19.83 -20.60 -18.72
N LEU A 94 20.31 -21.07 -17.57
CA LEU A 94 21.51 -21.91 -17.49
C LEU A 94 21.13 -23.26 -18.09
N GLU A 95 21.48 -23.47 -19.36
CA GLU A 95 21.44 -24.80 -19.96
C GLU A 95 22.61 -25.62 -19.39
N ASN A 96 22.27 -26.76 -18.78
CA ASN A 96 23.15 -27.90 -18.53
C ASN A 96 23.04 -28.87 -19.69
#